data_AF-E0DDN0-F1
#
_entry.id   AF-E0DDN0-F1
#
_cell.length_a   1.000
_cell.length_b   1.000
_cell.length_c   1.000
_cell.angle_alpha   90.00
_cell.angle_beta   90.00
_cell.angle_gamma   90.00
#
_symmetry.space_group_name_H-M   'P 1'
#
loop_
_entity.id
_entity.type
_entity.pdbx_description
1 polymer ?
#
loop_
_entity_poly.entity_id
_entity_poly.type
_entity_poly.pdbx_seq_one_letter_code
_entity_poly.pdbx_strand_id
1 'polypeptide(L)'
;MCVWSIIFLAVSAMFPAAATADNDDFYQPPAQFSTHPQAPGTVLRTQPVDNTRATKMLYASTDQDGKPVAVSGYVIEPDRPAIGTVVFAPGTRGQGDMCAPSRGPWLVGAVSTTAMSVNYELPIQYYAASLGLRVIVTDYIGLGTPGIHTYVNAAEEAHAVLDAARAGLRVAKAPLDSPVGLHGYSQGGGAVAAAAELAEEYAPDVRLVGTYAGAPPADLFEVFTTVDGSSISGVLGMAINGFSARDAQFRAAVDRHVSDAGHRYLQTVATSCVIDSVGKYGFMKSNVFTKTGITFKEVVQQEPVIAETLKRNSLGKKPPRTPIFMMTGRSDDIIPTDQVARLADKYCRAGATVSATQSALPRVTPTINSGINHALSSWEDIQPSMEYLLARFRGEPARNDCGNYQSPRSSL
;
A
#
# COMPACT_ATOMS: atom_id res chain seq x y z
N MET A 1 62.82 21.31 -2.34
CA MET A 1 61.72 21.83 -1.52
C MET A 1 60.43 21.26 -2.08
N CYS A 2 59.81 20.36 -1.32
CA CYS A 2 58.57 19.69 -1.65
C CYS A 2 57.39 20.65 -1.53
N VAL A 3 56.42 20.55 -2.45
CA VAL A 3 55.04 20.99 -2.19
C VAL A 3 54.14 19.82 -2.56
N TRP A 4 53.48 19.26 -1.54
CA TRP A 4 52.45 18.25 -1.64
C TRP A 4 51.13 18.91 -2.08
N SER A 5 50.50 18.39 -3.12
CA SER A 5 49.08 18.63 -3.42
C SER A 5 48.32 17.33 -3.19
N ILE A 6 47.48 17.32 -2.16
CA ILE A 6 46.55 16.24 -1.84
C ILE A 6 45.36 16.37 -2.79
N ILE A 7 45.16 15.39 -3.65
CA ILE A 7 43.95 15.26 -4.47
C ILE A 7 42.91 14.50 -3.64
N PHE A 8 41.86 15.20 -3.21
CA PHE A 8 40.63 14.58 -2.73
C PHE A 8 39.88 14.00 -3.92
N LEU A 9 39.91 12.69 -4.09
CA LEU A 9 38.95 11.97 -4.94
C LEU A 9 37.61 11.92 -4.20
N ALA A 10 36.69 12.81 -4.57
CA ALA A 10 35.30 12.70 -4.19
C ALA A 10 34.72 11.44 -4.85
N VAL A 11 34.42 10.42 -4.04
CA VAL A 11 33.59 9.30 -4.47
C VAL A 11 32.16 9.80 -4.53
N SER A 12 31.73 10.26 -5.71
CA SER A 12 30.32 10.54 -5.98
C SER A 12 29.54 9.25 -5.84
N ALA A 13 28.70 9.14 -4.81
CA ALA A 13 27.71 8.08 -4.71
C ALA A 13 26.82 8.16 -5.94
N MET A 14 26.90 7.16 -6.83
CA MET A 14 25.98 7.03 -7.95
C MET A 14 24.60 6.71 -7.37
N PHE A 15 23.71 7.70 -7.40
CA PHE A 15 22.29 7.47 -7.22
C PHE A 15 21.83 6.44 -8.25
N PRO A 16 21.01 5.44 -7.90
CA PRO A 16 20.27 4.71 -8.91
C PRO A 16 19.39 5.73 -9.62
N ALA A 17 19.67 5.96 -10.91
CA ALA A 17 18.79 6.75 -11.75
C ALA A 17 17.43 6.05 -11.78
N ALA A 18 16.37 6.81 -11.51
CA ALA A 18 15.00 6.36 -11.75
C ALA A 18 14.90 5.82 -13.19
N ALA A 19 14.09 4.78 -13.38
CA ALA A 19 13.73 4.28 -14.70
C ALA A 19 13.38 5.45 -15.63
N THR A 20 13.70 5.33 -16.91
CA THR A 20 13.38 6.31 -17.95
C THR A 20 11.98 6.86 -17.73
N ALA A 21 11.91 8.15 -17.37
CA ALA A 21 10.66 8.84 -17.15
C ALA A 21 9.77 8.61 -18.37
N ASP A 22 8.69 7.87 -18.19
CA ASP A 22 7.64 7.79 -19.16
C ASP A 22 7.07 9.22 -19.27
N ASN A 23 7.25 9.85 -20.43
CA ASN A 23 7.04 11.29 -20.73
C ASN A 23 5.57 11.75 -20.64
N ASP A 24 4.77 11.12 -19.81
CA ASP A 24 3.41 11.55 -19.55
C ASP A 24 3.42 12.71 -18.55
N ASP A 25 3.34 13.92 -19.10
CA ASP A 25 3.25 15.18 -18.36
C ASP A 25 2.13 15.17 -17.31
N PHE A 26 1.09 14.33 -17.47
CA PHE A 26 0.01 14.20 -16.49
C PHE A 26 0.52 13.84 -15.10
N TYR A 27 1.57 13.04 -15.02
CA TYR A 27 2.12 12.50 -13.77
C TYR A 27 3.24 13.34 -13.18
N GLN A 28 3.69 14.36 -13.90
CA GLN A 28 4.67 15.30 -13.40
C GLN A 28 3.98 16.43 -12.63
N PRO A 29 4.39 16.69 -11.37
CA PRO A 29 3.88 17.84 -10.62
C PRO A 29 4.36 19.15 -11.26
N PRO A 30 3.64 20.28 -11.02
CA PRO A 30 4.11 21.59 -11.47
C PRO A 30 5.52 21.90 -10.95
N ALA A 31 6.35 22.59 -11.75
CA ALA A 31 7.75 22.86 -11.40
C ALA A 31 7.93 23.56 -10.03
N GLN A 32 7.01 24.43 -9.65
CA GLN A 32 7.01 25.11 -8.34
C GLN A 32 6.30 24.36 -7.20
N PHE A 33 5.93 23.09 -7.37
CA PHE A 33 5.15 22.34 -6.37
C PHE A 33 5.86 22.25 -5.00
N SER A 34 7.18 22.12 -4.99
CA SER A 34 7.99 22.09 -3.76
C SER A 34 8.16 23.46 -3.09
N THR A 35 8.03 24.57 -3.83
CA THR A 35 8.19 25.94 -3.32
C THR A 35 6.86 26.63 -3.02
N HIS A 36 5.76 26.10 -3.54
CA HIS A 36 4.40 26.57 -3.30
C HIS A 36 3.52 25.38 -2.85
N PRO A 37 3.75 24.87 -1.63
CA PRO A 37 3.05 23.70 -1.13
C PRO A 37 1.54 23.91 -1.19
N GLN A 38 0.85 22.95 -1.82
CA GLN A 38 -0.60 22.92 -1.87
C GLN A 38 -1.13 22.19 -0.63
N ALA A 39 -2.32 22.55 -0.18
CA ALA A 39 -2.97 21.82 0.91
C ALA A 39 -3.19 20.34 0.50
N PRO A 40 -3.04 19.37 1.41
CA PRO A 40 -3.30 17.97 1.12
C PRO A 40 -4.72 17.74 0.56
N GLY A 41 -4.82 16.90 -0.47
CA GLY A 41 -6.05 16.66 -1.24
C GLY A 41 -6.39 17.75 -2.28
N THR A 42 -5.53 18.74 -2.51
CA THR A 42 -5.70 19.71 -3.60
C THR A 42 -5.52 19.03 -4.95
N VAL A 43 -6.49 19.20 -5.86
CA VAL A 43 -6.43 18.66 -7.22
C VAL A 43 -5.49 19.51 -8.06
N LEU A 44 -4.44 18.90 -8.61
CA LEU A 44 -3.43 19.54 -9.45
C LEU A 44 -3.77 19.42 -10.93
N ARG A 45 -4.30 18.26 -11.33
CA ARG A 45 -4.67 17.97 -12.73
C ARG A 45 -5.75 16.90 -12.77
N THR A 46 -6.58 16.93 -13.80
CA THR A 46 -7.56 15.89 -14.11
C THR A 46 -7.50 15.52 -15.58
N GLN A 47 -7.76 14.26 -15.91
CA GLN A 47 -7.82 13.77 -17.28
C GLN A 47 -8.96 12.74 -17.41
N PRO A 48 -9.95 12.92 -18.30
CA PRO A 48 -10.96 11.91 -18.53
C PRO A 48 -10.32 10.64 -19.10
N VAL A 49 -10.85 9.47 -18.74
CA VAL A 49 -10.45 8.20 -19.34
C VAL A 49 -11.45 7.85 -20.45
N ASP A 50 -10.99 7.88 -21.70
CA ASP A 50 -11.83 7.71 -22.89
C ASP A 50 -12.72 6.47 -22.83
N ASN A 51 -13.98 6.63 -23.26
CA ASN A 51 -15.00 5.57 -23.28
C ASN A 51 -15.28 4.91 -21.93
N THR A 52 -14.92 5.56 -20.83
CA THR A 52 -15.26 5.12 -19.47
C THR A 52 -15.93 6.26 -18.71
N ARG A 53 -16.29 5.99 -17.46
CA ARG A 53 -16.82 6.98 -16.53
C ARG A 53 -15.78 7.36 -15.47
N ALA A 54 -14.52 7.07 -15.79
CA ALA A 54 -13.41 7.35 -14.92
C ALA A 54 -12.73 8.68 -15.30
N THR A 55 -12.25 9.38 -14.30
CA THR A 55 -11.41 10.58 -14.44
C THR A 55 -10.15 10.36 -13.61
N LYS A 56 -8.98 10.39 -14.26
CA LYS A 56 -7.69 10.42 -13.56
C LYS A 56 -7.55 11.73 -12.82
N MET A 57 -6.86 11.69 -11.69
CA MET A 57 -6.51 12.86 -10.91
C MET A 57 -5.05 12.80 -10.47
N LEU A 58 -4.37 13.94 -10.54
CA LEU A 58 -3.12 14.20 -9.83
C LEU A 58 -3.48 15.13 -8.67
N TYR A 59 -3.08 14.80 -7.46
CA TYR A 59 -3.41 15.57 -6.26
C TYR A 59 -2.22 15.70 -5.31
N ALA A 60 -2.24 16.75 -4.50
CA ALA A 60 -1.24 16.99 -3.47
C ALA A 60 -1.48 16.10 -2.25
N SER A 61 -0.40 15.56 -1.68
CA SER A 61 -0.38 14.84 -0.41
C SER A 61 0.89 15.20 0.36
N THR A 62 1.16 14.49 1.44
CA THR A 62 2.29 14.77 2.35
C THR A 62 3.07 13.49 2.62
N ASP A 63 4.40 13.54 2.51
CA ASP A 63 5.24 12.42 2.92
C ASP A 63 5.32 12.27 4.45
N GLN A 64 6.00 11.23 4.93
CA GLN A 64 6.12 10.98 6.38
C GLN A 64 6.86 12.10 7.16
N ASP A 65 7.62 12.95 6.47
CA ASP A 65 8.40 14.05 7.07
C ASP A 65 7.66 15.39 6.98
N GLY A 66 6.43 15.41 6.47
CA GLY A 66 5.64 16.64 6.30
C GLY A 66 5.91 17.39 5.00
N LYS A 67 6.65 16.83 4.05
CA LYS A 67 6.97 17.50 2.78
C LYS A 67 5.86 17.26 1.74
N PRO A 68 5.55 18.25 0.90
CA PRO A 68 4.55 18.10 -0.15
C PRO A 68 5.02 17.10 -1.21
N VAL A 69 4.14 16.17 -1.57
CA VAL A 69 4.33 15.20 -2.67
C VAL A 69 3.09 15.16 -3.56
N ALA A 70 3.26 14.84 -4.83
CA ALA A 70 2.13 14.62 -5.74
C ALA A 70 1.84 13.12 -5.84
N VAL A 71 0.55 12.79 -5.90
CA VAL A 71 0.06 11.41 -6.00
C VAL A 71 -0.98 11.36 -7.10
N SER A 72 -0.97 10.29 -7.88
CA SER A 72 -2.00 10.04 -8.90
C SER A 72 -3.06 9.07 -8.41
N GLY A 73 -4.17 9.03 -9.11
CA GLY A 73 -5.30 8.16 -8.84
C GLY A 73 -6.41 8.41 -9.84
N TYR A 74 -7.61 7.89 -9.56
CA TYR A 74 -8.78 8.13 -10.41
C TYR A 74 -10.08 8.02 -9.62
N VAL A 75 -11.13 8.60 -10.20
CA VAL A 75 -12.52 8.50 -9.72
C VAL A 75 -13.35 7.80 -10.77
N ILE A 76 -14.18 6.82 -10.40
CA ILE A 76 -15.21 6.19 -11.23
C ILE A 76 -16.57 6.57 -10.68
N GLU A 77 -17.41 7.20 -11.51
CA GLU A 77 -18.78 7.55 -11.13
C GLU A 77 -19.79 6.41 -11.41
N PRO A 78 -20.76 6.16 -10.53
CA PRO A 78 -21.87 5.23 -10.73
C PRO A 78 -22.95 5.83 -11.63
N ASP A 79 -23.74 5.02 -12.35
CA ASP A 79 -24.67 5.44 -13.44
C ASP A 79 -25.92 6.18 -12.98
N ARG A 80 -26.00 6.34 -11.67
CA ARG A 80 -27.04 6.95 -10.88
C ARG A 80 -26.41 7.84 -9.83
N PRO A 81 -27.17 8.73 -9.16
CA PRO A 81 -26.65 9.48 -8.03
C PRO A 81 -25.94 8.56 -7.03
N ALA A 82 -24.71 8.91 -6.67
CA ALA A 82 -23.90 8.09 -5.77
C ALA A 82 -24.55 8.00 -4.38
N ILE A 83 -24.72 6.78 -3.87
CA ILE A 83 -25.29 6.53 -2.53
C ILE A 83 -24.23 6.57 -1.42
N GLY A 84 -22.96 6.64 -1.80
CA GLY A 84 -21.79 6.67 -0.91
C GLY A 84 -20.53 6.79 -1.75
N THR A 85 -19.40 7.11 -1.09
CA THR A 85 -18.09 7.16 -1.74
C THR A 85 -17.17 6.15 -1.06
N VAL A 86 -16.52 5.28 -1.84
CA VAL A 86 -15.52 4.35 -1.34
C VAL A 86 -14.15 4.69 -1.91
N VAL A 87 -13.15 4.81 -1.05
CA VAL A 87 -11.74 4.91 -1.45
C VAL A 87 -11.15 3.51 -1.41
N PHE A 88 -10.73 3.02 -2.56
CA PHE A 88 -9.94 1.80 -2.69
C PHE A 88 -8.46 2.12 -2.57
N ALA A 89 -7.81 1.49 -1.61
CA ALA A 89 -6.36 1.41 -1.52
C ALA A 89 -5.92 0.11 -2.20
N PRO A 90 -5.19 0.16 -3.32
CA PRO A 90 -4.83 -1.04 -4.06
C PRO A 90 -3.95 -2.01 -3.27
N GLY A 91 -4.09 -3.31 -3.53
CA GLY A 91 -3.08 -4.30 -3.18
C GLY A 91 -1.75 -4.08 -3.91
N THR A 92 -0.76 -4.95 -3.64
CA THR A 92 0.59 -4.83 -4.22
C THR A 92 0.56 -4.74 -5.74
N ARG A 93 1.05 -3.62 -6.29
CA ARG A 93 1.20 -3.40 -7.75
C ARG A 93 2.63 -3.51 -8.24
N GLY A 94 3.59 -3.12 -7.41
CA GLY A 94 5.00 -3.00 -7.77
C GLY A 94 5.56 -1.67 -7.30
N GLN A 95 6.73 -1.31 -7.82
CA GLN A 95 7.41 -0.05 -7.46
C GLN A 95 7.77 0.81 -8.67
N GLY A 96 7.70 0.25 -9.89
CA GLY A 96 7.87 1.02 -11.11
C GLY A 96 6.66 1.90 -11.43
N ASP A 97 6.89 2.99 -12.16
CA ASP A 97 5.83 3.96 -12.49
C ASP A 97 4.66 3.32 -13.23
N MET A 98 4.93 2.45 -14.20
CA MET A 98 3.93 1.73 -15.00
C MET A 98 2.98 0.86 -14.18
N CYS A 99 3.34 0.55 -12.94
CA CYS A 99 2.55 -0.27 -12.05
C CYS A 99 1.38 0.50 -11.41
N ALA A 100 1.40 1.84 -11.47
CA ALA A 100 0.31 2.67 -11.00
C ALA A 100 -1.01 2.31 -11.71
N PRO A 101 -2.06 1.94 -10.95
CA PRO A 101 -3.37 1.60 -11.52
C PRO A 101 -3.95 2.64 -12.49
N SER A 102 -3.66 3.93 -12.28
CA SER A 102 -4.15 4.99 -13.16
C SER A 102 -3.45 5.07 -14.53
N ARG A 103 -2.26 4.47 -14.72
CA ARG A 103 -1.44 4.66 -15.94
C ARG A 103 -1.88 3.83 -17.14
N GLY A 104 -2.45 2.65 -16.91
CA GLY A 104 -2.85 1.76 -17.99
C GLY A 104 -3.93 2.37 -18.90
N PRO A 105 -3.91 2.13 -20.22
CA PRO A 105 -5.06 2.37 -21.08
C PRO A 105 -6.35 1.82 -20.46
N TRP A 106 -7.40 2.64 -20.43
CA TRP A 106 -8.68 2.33 -19.78
C TRP A 106 -8.58 1.85 -18.32
N LEU A 107 -7.47 2.17 -17.63
CA LEU A 107 -7.13 1.71 -16.28
C LEU A 107 -6.89 0.20 -16.17
N VAL A 108 -6.80 -0.54 -17.28
CA VAL A 108 -6.73 -2.02 -17.28
C VAL A 108 -5.33 -2.52 -16.93
N GLY A 109 -4.31 -1.88 -17.48
CA GLY A 109 -2.93 -2.32 -17.34
C GLY A 109 -2.07 -1.80 -18.48
N ALA A 110 -0.76 -2.02 -18.41
CA ALA A 110 0.18 -1.60 -19.42
C ALA A 110 1.35 -2.58 -19.53
N VAL A 111 1.94 -2.67 -20.70
CA VAL A 111 3.12 -3.51 -20.96
C VAL A 111 4.23 -2.61 -21.48
N SER A 112 5.43 -2.77 -20.93
CA SER A 112 6.67 -2.16 -21.42
C SER A 112 7.71 -3.26 -21.70
N THR A 113 8.90 -2.86 -22.15
CA THR A 113 10.02 -3.79 -22.35
C THR A 113 10.51 -4.44 -21.06
N THR A 114 10.23 -3.86 -19.90
CA THR A 114 10.80 -4.27 -18.60
C THR A 114 9.78 -4.56 -17.51
N ALA A 115 8.51 -4.22 -17.73
CA ALA A 115 7.44 -4.38 -16.75
C ALA A 115 6.06 -4.62 -17.38
N MET A 116 5.26 -5.47 -16.74
CA MET A 116 3.86 -5.74 -17.06
C MET A 116 2.95 -5.43 -15.85
N SER A 117 2.10 -4.43 -16.04
CA SER A 117 1.10 -4.00 -15.06
C SER A 117 -0.28 -4.51 -15.45
N VAL A 118 -1.02 -5.02 -14.46
CA VAL A 118 -2.44 -5.40 -14.58
C VAL A 118 -3.19 -4.84 -13.38
N ASN A 119 -4.24 -4.09 -13.63
CA ASN A 119 -5.17 -3.62 -12.61
C ASN A 119 -6.18 -4.72 -12.26
N TYR A 120 -5.71 -5.75 -11.56
CA TYR A 120 -6.51 -6.90 -11.17
C TYR A 120 -7.69 -6.58 -10.23
N GLU A 121 -7.79 -5.36 -9.67
CA GLU A 121 -8.92 -4.91 -8.84
C GLU A 121 -9.92 -4.02 -9.62
N LEU A 122 -9.65 -3.72 -10.89
CA LEU A 122 -10.59 -2.95 -11.70
C LEU A 122 -12.01 -3.58 -11.76
N PRO A 123 -12.17 -4.92 -11.85
CA PRO A 123 -13.50 -5.53 -11.80
C PRO A 123 -14.25 -5.28 -10.49
N ILE A 124 -13.60 -5.35 -9.33
CA ILE A 124 -14.25 -5.08 -8.03
C ILE A 124 -14.60 -3.59 -7.90
N GLN A 125 -13.79 -2.70 -8.45
CA GLN A 125 -14.08 -1.27 -8.49
C GLN A 125 -15.32 -0.98 -9.34
N TYR A 126 -15.43 -1.57 -10.54
CA TYR A 126 -16.65 -1.44 -11.34
C TYR A 126 -17.86 -2.15 -10.72
N TYR A 127 -17.65 -3.22 -9.95
CA TYR A 127 -18.71 -3.84 -9.16
C TYR A 127 -19.22 -2.87 -8.07
N ALA A 128 -18.33 -2.21 -7.32
CA ALA A 128 -18.73 -1.18 -6.37
C ALA A 128 -19.47 -0.02 -7.06
N ALA A 129 -19.00 0.43 -8.23
CA ALA A 129 -19.69 1.44 -9.02
C ALA A 129 -21.08 0.98 -9.48
N SER A 130 -21.24 -0.29 -9.89
CA SER A 130 -22.53 -0.85 -10.27
C SER A 130 -23.50 -0.97 -9.08
N LEU A 131 -23.00 -1.04 -7.84
CA LEU A 131 -23.81 -0.95 -6.62
C LEU A 131 -24.24 0.50 -6.28
N GLY A 132 -23.85 1.49 -7.09
CA GLY A 132 -24.19 2.89 -6.87
C GLY A 132 -23.16 3.67 -6.05
N LEU A 133 -21.99 3.10 -5.77
CA LEU A 133 -20.93 3.80 -5.05
C LEU A 133 -20.08 4.63 -6.01
N ARG A 134 -19.69 5.82 -5.59
CA ARG A 134 -18.54 6.52 -6.18
C ARG A 134 -17.27 5.83 -5.74
N VAL A 135 -16.41 5.49 -6.70
CA VAL A 135 -15.15 4.82 -6.41
C VAL A 135 -14.02 5.82 -6.61
N ILE A 136 -13.17 5.97 -5.60
CA ILE A 136 -11.93 6.72 -5.67
C ILE A 136 -10.80 5.70 -5.49
N VAL A 137 -9.75 5.77 -6.30
CA VAL A 137 -8.57 4.90 -6.19
C VAL A 137 -7.33 5.77 -6.10
N THR A 138 -6.46 5.45 -5.16
CA THR A 138 -5.13 6.06 -5.04
C THR A 138 -4.07 5.16 -5.66
N ASP A 139 -3.06 5.72 -6.32
CA ASP A 139 -1.89 4.95 -6.76
C ASP A 139 -0.83 4.82 -5.65
N TYR A 140 -0.89 5.63 -4.59
CA TYR A 140 0.15 5.84 -3.57
C TYR A 140 1.31 6.77 -3.99
N ILE A 141 1.96 7.34 -2.98
CA ILE A 141 3.16 8.17 -3.15
C ILE A 141 4.24 7.38 -3.87
N GLY A 142 4.85 8.00 -4.89
CA GLY A 142 5.96 7.44 -5.66
C GLY A 142 5.60 6.29 -6.59
N LEU A 143 4.32 5.95 -6.74
CA LEU A 143 3.87 4.99 -7.74
C LEU A 143 3.24 5.74 -8.92
N GLY A 144 3.98 5.79 -10.04
CA GLY A 144 3.54 6.49 -11.25
C GLY A 144 3.83 7.98 -11.25
N THR A 145 4.28 8.53 -10.13
CA THR A 145 4.69 9.93 -9.91
C THR A 145 6.14 9.97 -9.41
N PRO A 146 6.86 11.10 -9.54
CA PRO A 146 8.29 11.15 -9.20
C PRO A 146 8.62 10.66 -7.80
N GLY A 147 9.61 9.78 -7.71
CA GLY A 147 10.10 9.21 -6.46
C GLY A 147 10.13 7.69 -6.51
N ILE A 148 10.25 7.08 -5.34
CA ILE A 148 10.14 5.63 -5.17
C ILE A 148 8.85 5.36 -4.40
N HIS A 149 8.04 4.42 -4.88
CA HIS A 149 6.88 3.98 -4.13
C HIS A 149 7.28 3.47 -2.75
N THR A 150 6.80 4.14 -1.71
CA THR A 150 7.10 3.85 -0.30
C THR A 150 6.25 2.70 0.22
N TYR A 151 6.39 1.54 -0.43
CA TYR A 151 5.66 0.32 -0.13
C TYR A 151 5.64 0.02 1.37
N VAL A 152 4.44 -0.19 1.94
CA VAL A 152 4.14 -0.46 3.35
C VAL A 152 4.61 0.61 4.35
N ASN A 153 4.86 1.83 3.87
CA ASN A 153 5.01 2.98 4.76
C ASN A 153 3.63 3.43 5.26
N ALA A 154 3.31 3.12 6.51
CA ALA A 154 1.97 3.30 7.06
C ALA A 154 1.50 4.77 7.04
N ALA A 155 2.40 5.73 7.29
CA ALA A 155 2.04 7.14 7.30
C ALA A 155 1.75 7.64 5.87
N GLU A 156 2.64 7.33 4.92
CA GLU A 156 2.49 7.77 3.53
C GLU A 156 1.31 7.11 2.81
N GLU A 157 1.06 5.82 3.05
CA GLU A 157 -0.12 5.13 2.51
C GLU A 157 -1.42 5.69 3.10
N ALA A 158 -1.44 5.99 4.40
CA ALA A 158 -2.59 6.63 5.04
C ALA A 158 -2.88 8.02 4.48
N HIS A 159 -1.84 8.86 4.34
CA HIS A 159 -1.97 10.19 3.76
C HIS A 159 -2.50 10.11 2.32
N ALA A 160 -1.93 9.23 1.50
CA ALA A 160 -2.39 9.04 0.12
C ALA A 160 -3.86 8.60 0.05
N VAL A 161 -4.32 7.70 0.93
CA VAL A 161 -5.73 7.26 0.97
C VAL A 161 -6.66 8.40 1.39
N LEU A 162 -6.35 9.12 2.47
CA LEU A 162 -7.19 10.20 2.99
C LEU A 162 -7.21 11.42 2.05
N ASP A 163 -6.07 11.76 1.45
CA ASP A 163 -5.99 12.85 0.48
C ASP A 163 -6.63 12.50 -0.86
N ALA A 164 -6.62 11.23 -1.26
CA ALA A 164 -7.43 10.77 -2.39
C ALA A 164 -8.92 10.97 -2.12
N ALA A 165 -9.41 10.74 -0.89
CA ALA A 165 -10.80 11.02 -0.53
C ALA A 165 -11.14 12.50 -0.77
N ARG A 166 -10.30 13.40 -0.23
CA ARG A 166 -10.43 14.86 -0.40
C ARG A 166 -10.41 15.27 -1.87
N ALA A 167 -9.43 14.80 -2.63
CA ALA A 167 -9.25 15.14 -4.03
C ALA A 167 -10.38 14.57 -4.91
N GLY A 168 -10.73 13.31 -4.71
CA GLY A 168 -11.73 12.62 -5.51
C GLY A 168 -13.14 13.19 -5.30
N LEU A 169 -13.50 13.62 -4.08
CA LEU A 169 -14.76 14.35 -3.85
C LEU A 169 -14.80 15.68 -4.63
N ARG A 170 -13.67 16.40 -4.73
CA ARG A 170 -13.58 17.62 -5.55
C ARG A 170 -13.71 17.32 -7.05
N VAL A 171 -13.02 16.29 -7.54
CA VAL A 171 -13.10 15.86 -8.95
C VAL A 171 -14.53 15.48 -9.32
N ALA A 172 -15.21 14.75 -8.43
CA ALA A 172 -16.61 14.37 -8.58
C ALA A 172 -17.61 15.52 -8.41
N LYS A 173 -17.16 16.70 -7.97
CA LYS A 173 -18.01 17.83 -7.56
C LYS A 173 -19.05 17.43 -6.50
N ALA A 174 -18.68 16.50 -5.61
CA ALA A 174 -19.48 16.08 -4.48
C ALA A 174 -19.26 17.00 -3.27
N PRO A 175 -20.23 17.10 -2.34
CA PRO A 175 -20.00 17.75 -1.05
C PRO A 175 -18.80 17.14 -0.33
N LEU A 176 -17.91 17.96 0.25
CA LEU A 176 -16.69 17.48 0.89
C LEU A 176 -16.95 16.69 2.19
N ASP A 177 -18.12 16.86 2.79
CA ASP A 177 -18.63 16.12 3.95
C ASP A 177 -19.43 14.86 3.56
N SER A 178 -19.40 14.46 2.29
CA SER A 178 -19.98 13.20 1.82
C SER A 178 -19.42 12.02 2.63
N PRO A 179 -20.25 10.99 2.93
CA PRO A 179 -19.77 9.82 3.66
C PRO A 179 -18.74 9.06 2.82
N VAL A 180 -17.63 8.70 3.46
CA VAL A 180 -16.52 7.95 2.84
C VAL A 180 -16.32 6.62 3.56
N GLY A 181 -16.31 5.53 2.80
CA GLY A 181 -15.85 4.23 3.24
C GLY A 181 -14.45 3.96 2.71
N LEU A 182 -13.65 3.17 3.43
CA LEU A 182 -12.33 2.72 2.96
C LEU A 182 -12.35 1.23 2.65
N HIS A 183 -11.73 0.82 1.56
CA HIS A 183 -11.61 -0.58 1.14
C HIS A 183 -10.18 -0.88 0.72
N GLY A 184 -9.61 -1.96 1.25
CA GLY A 184 -8.30 -2.42 0.80
C GLY A 184 -8.03 -3.86 1.22
N TYR A 185 -7.20 -4.54 0.43
CA TYR A 185 -6.75 -5.91 0.68
C TYR A 185 -5.22 -6.02 0.59
N SER A 186 -4.60 -6.88 1.38
CA SER A 186 -3.14 -7.06 1.41
C SER A 186 -2.43 -5.75 1.80
N GLN A 187 -1.46 -5.26 1.00
CA GLN A 187 -0.91 -3.90 1.13
C GLN A 187 -2.02 -2.85 1.34
N GLY A 188 -3.05 -2.87 0.49
CA GLY A 188 -4.18 -1.96 0.59
C GLY A 188 -4.96 -2.10 1.90
N GLY A 189 -5.04 -3.31 2.45
CA GLY A 189 -5.63 -3.55 3.76
C GLY A 189 -4.83 -2.87 4.87
N GLY A 190 -3.50 -2.90 4.77
CA GLY A 190 -2.60 -2.16 5.64
C GLY A 190 -2.77 -0.65 5.50
N ALA A 191 -2.82 -0.15 4.26
CA ALA A 191 -3.02 1.26 3.94
C ALA A 191 -4.32 1.82 4.52
N VAL A 192 -5.46 1.14 4.33
CA VAL A 192 -6.75 1.61 4.88
C VAL A 192 -6.86 1.45 6.38
N ALA A 193 -6.20 0.46 6.98
CA ALA A 193 -6.09 0.35 8.42
C ALA A 193 -5.28 1.51 9.00
N ALA A 194 -4.13 1.84 8.42
CA ALA A 194 -3.33 3.01 8.81
C ALA A 194 -4.10 4.32 8.61
N ALA A 195 -4.80 4.47 7.48
CA ALA A 195 -5.69 5.61 7.23
C ALA A 195 -6.76 5.74 8.32
N ALA A 196 -7.36 4.63 8.75
CA ALA A 196 -8.34 4.63 9.82
C ALA A 196 -7.74 5.00 11.20
N GLU A 197 -6.48 4.62 11.48
CA GLU A 197 -5.76 5.04 12.69
C GLU A 197 -5.44 6.55 12.69
N LEU A 198 -5.16 7.12 11.52
CA LEU A 198 -4.69 8.52 11.38
C LEU A 198 -5.79 9.52 11.02
N ALA A 199 -6.98 9.06 10.63
CA ALA A 199 -8.05 9.91 10.11
C ALA A 199 -8.40 11.09 11.04
N GLU A 200 -8.54 10.86 12.35
CA GLU A 200 -8.92 11.93 13.30
C GLU A 200 -7.87 13.04 13.40
N GLU A 201 -6.59 12.71 13.26
CA GLU A 201 -5.49 13.66 13.44
C GLU A 201 -5.07 14.31 12.11
N TYR A 202 -5.03 13.53 11.02
CA TYR A 202 -4.56 14.00 9.71
C TYR A 202 -5.68 14.55 8.82
N ALA A 203 -6.87 13.93 8.87
CA ALA A 203 -7.99 14.27 8.01
C ALA A 203 -9.35 14.30 8.72
N PRO A 204 -9.51 15.12 9.78
CA PRO A 204 -10.77 15.21 10.52
C PRO A 204 -11.94 15.74 9.68
N ASP A 205 -11.66 16.39 8.55
CA ASP A 205 -12.64 16.85 7.56
C ASP A 205 -13.21 15.70 6.69
N VAL A 206 -12.53 14.56 6.61
CA VAL A 206 -13.02 13.40 5.85
C VAL A 206 -14.01 12.62 6.70
N ARG A 207 -15.30 12.66 6.32
CA ARG A 207 -16.37 11.97 7.03
C ARG A 207 -16.35 10.45 6.78
N LEU A 208 -15.45 9.75 7.47
CA LEU A 208 -15.38 8.30 7.42
C LEU A 208 -16.62 7.66 8.08
N VAL A 209 -17.16 6.60 7.46
CA VAL A 209 -18.29 5.82 7.99
C VAL A 209 -17.95 4.36 8.29
N GLY A 210 -16.85 3.87 7.72
CA GLY A 210 -16.32 2.54 8.05
C GLY A 210 -15.18 2.11 7.13
N THR A 211 -14.44 1.11 7.59
CA THR A 211 -13.26 0.61 6.89
C THR A 211 -13.36 -0.90 6.70
N TYR A 212 -13.15 -1.39 5.50
CA TYR A 212 -12.84 -2.79 5.23
C TYR A 212 -11.33 -2.95 5.03
N ALA A 213 -10.68 -3.70 5.92
CA ALA A 213 -9.25 -4.02 5.87
C ALA A 213 -9.05 -5.53 5.77
N GLY A 214 -8.86 -6.01 4.53
CA GLY A 214 -8.59 -7.42 4.24
C GLY A 214 -7.10 -7.74 4.31
N ALA A 215 -6.75 -8.82 5.02
CA ALA A 215 -5.38 -9.31 5.24
C ALA A 215 -4.35 -8.18 5.45
N PRO A 216 -4.55 -7.25 6.41
CA PRO A 216 -3.64 -6.14 6.60
C PRO A 216 -2.27 -6.63 7.13
N PRO A 217 -1.13 -6.22 6.55
CA PRO A 217 0.18 -6.45 7.14
C PRO A 217 0.37 -5.59 8.41
N ALA A 218 -0.08 -6.07 9.57
CA ALA A 218 -0.04 -5.31 10.82
C ALA A 218 1.27 -5.42 11.58
N ASP A 219 2.01 -6.52 11.42
CA ASP A 219 3.33 -6.74 12.01
C ASP A 219 4.35 -6.93 10.88
N LEU A 220 5.10 -5.87 10.58
CA LEU A 220 5.98 -5.91 9.42
C LEU A 220 7.18 -6.84 9.61
N PHE A 221 7.60 -7.14 10.85
CA PHE A 221 8.69 -8.09 11.08
C PHE A 221 8.23 -9.52 10.79
N GLU A 222 7.03 -9.89 11.24
CA GLU A 222 6.45 -11.20 10.97
C GLU A 222 6.11 -11.38 9.48
N VAL A 223 5.58 -10.33 8.84
CA VAL A 223 5.32 -10.33 7.40
C VAL A 223 6.63 -10.44 6.62
N PHE A 224 7.67 -9.65 6.94
CA PHE A 224 9.00 -9.78 6.32
C PHE A 224 9.55 -11.21 6.42
N THR A 225 9.36 -11.83 7.58
CA THR A 225 9.83 -13.21 7.82
C THR A 225 9.06 -14.22 6.97
N THR A 226 7.75 -14.03 6.82
CA THR A 226 6.86 -14.96 6.11
C THR A 226 7.01 -14.90 4.59
N VAL A 227 7.20 -13.70 4.04
CA VAL A 227 7.34 -13.52 2.59
C VAL A 227 8.72 -13.93 2.06
N ASP A 228 9.71 -14.12 2.93
CA ASP A 228 11.05 -14.58 2.56
C ASP A 228 11.02 -16.03 2.03
N GLY A 229 11.29 -16.19 0.73
CA GLY A 229 11.16 -17.47 0.03
C GLY A 229 9.75 -17.79 -0.45
N SER A 230 8.82 -16.84 -0.40
CA SER A 230 7.48 -16.97 -0.98
C SER A 230 7.46 -16.62 -2.48
N SER A 231 6.35 -16.86 -3.16
CA SER A 231 6.15 -16.44 -4.56
C SER A 231 6.36 -14.94 -4.79
N ILE A 232 6.16 -14.11 -3.76
CA ILE A 232 6.29 -12.65 -3.83
C ILE A 232 7.55 -12.12 -3.11
N SER A 233 8.62 -12.91 -2.95
CA SER A 233 9.88 -12.47 -2.29
C SER A 233 10.40 -11.10 -2.75
N GLY A 234 10.04 -10.63 -3.95
CA GLY A 234 10.28 -9.27 -4.44
C GLY A 234 9.81 -8.12 -3.54
N VAL A 235 8.74 -8.32 -2.77
CA VAL A 235 8.17 -7.25 -1.91
C VAL A 235 9.11 -6.85 -0.77
N LEU A 236 10.04 -7.73 -0.37
CA LEU A 236 11.09 -7.41 0.59
C LEU A 236 11.95 -6.23 0.09
N GLY A 237 12.36 -6.30 -1.17
CA GLY A 237 13.15 -5.26 -1.81
C GLY A 237 12.33 -3.99 -2.04
N MET A 238 11.04 -4.10 -2.34
CA MET A 238 10.15 -2.94 -2.46
C MET A 238 10.04 -2.17 -1.14
N ALA A 239 9.83 -2.88 -0.03
CA ALA A 239 9.83 -2.29 1.31
C ALA A 239 11.20 -1.69 1.68
N ILE A 240 12.29 -2.41 1.43
CA ILE A 240 13.65 -1.92 1.67
C ILE A 240 13.92 -0.63 0.89
N ASN A 241 13.55 -0.58 -0.40
CA ASN A 241 13.70 0.61 -1.23
C ASN A 241 12.86 1.78 -0.70
N GLY A 242 11.59 1.52 -0.36
CA GLY A 242 10.68 2.53 0.18
C GLY A 242 11.19 3.17 1.47
N PHE A 243 11.62 2.36 2.44
CA PHE A 243 12.20 2.87 3.68
C PHE A 243 13.56 3.54 3.46
N SER A 244 14.40 2.99 2.59
CA SER A 244 15.70 3.59 2.22
C SER A 244 15.56 4.96 1.54
N ALA A 245 14.44 5.21 0.84
CA ALA A 245 14.17 6.48 0.20
C ALA A 245 13.86 7.61 1.21
N ARG A 246 13.49 7.26 2.44
CA ARG A 246 13.14 8.23 3.50
C ARG A 246 14.15 8.31 4.63
N ASP A 247 14.94 7.27 4.84
CA ASP A 247 15.87 7.20 5.97
C ASP A 247 17.26 6.75 5.51
N ALA A 248 18.21 7.70 5.51
CA ALA A 248 19.60 7.45 5.14
C ALA A 248 20.33 6.52 6.12
N GLN A 249 19.94 6.50 7.41
CA GLN A 249 20.49 5.58 8.39
C GLN A 249 20.00 4.16 8.15
N PHE A 250 18.71 4.01 7.82
CA PHE A 250 18.15 2.73 7.38
C PHE A 250 18.87 2.24 6.12
N ARG A 251 19.06 3.10 5.11
CA ARG A 251 19.78 2.72 3.90
C ARG A 251 21.22 2.28 4.19
N ALA A 252 21.95 3.05 5.00
CA ALA A 252 23.31 2.69 5.37
C ALA A 252 23.38 1.35 6.13
N ALA A 253 22.36 1.02 6.93
CA ALA A 253 22.26 -0.29 7.58
C ALA A 253 22.03 -1.43 6.59
N VAL A 254 21.12 -1.25 5.63
CA VAL A 254 20.91 -2.23 4.56
C VAL A 254 22.19 -2.45 3.75
N ASP A 255 22.86 -1.36 3.33
CA ASP A 255 24.07 -1.39 2.49
C ASP A 255 25.27 -2.08 3.16
N ARG A 256 25.29 -2.20 4.50
CA ARG A 256 26.28 -3.02 5.21
C ARG A 256 26.13 -4.51 4.88
N HIS A 257 24.90 -4.99 4.70
CA HIS A 257 24.59 -6.42 4.58
C HIS A 257 24.33 -6.90 3.15
N VAL A 258 23.84 -6.05 2.24
CA VAL A 258 23.48 -6.49 0.87
C VAL A 258 24.71 -6.72 -0.02
N SER A 259 24.71 -7.81 -0.79
CA SER A 259 25.76 -8.10 -1.77
C SER A 259 25.53 -7.36 -3.09
N ASP A 260 26.44 -7.50 -4.07
CA ASP A 260 26.21 -7.00 -5.44
C ASP A 260 24.97 -7.62 -6.10
N ALA A 261 24.65 -8.87 -5.75
CA ALA A 261 23.39 -9.49 -6.16
C ALA A 261 22.19 -8.83 -5.48
N GLY A 262 22.31 -8.49 -4.20
CA GLY A 262 21.31 -7.73 -3.46
C GLY A 262 21.08 -6.33 -4.03
N HIS A 263 22.13 -5.60 -4.38
CA HIS A 263 21.99 -4.29 -5.04
C HIS A 263 21.26 -4.39 -6.38
N ARG A 264 21.58 -5.40 -7.21
CA ARG A 264 20.85 -5.67 -8.46
C ARG A 264 19.40 -6.05 -8.22
N TYR A 265 19.12 -6.84 -7.19
CA TYR A 265 17.76 -7.16 -6.75
C TYR A 265 16.98 -5.89 -6.41
N LEU A 266 17.52 -5.04 -5.54
CA LEU A 266 16.90 -3.77 -5.14
C LEU A 266 16.66 -2.84 -6.33
N GLN A 267 17.64 -2.69 -7.22
CA GLN A 267 17.50 -1.90 -8.45
C GLN A 267 16.42 -2.46 -9.38
N THR A 268 16.33 -3.78 -9.52
CA THR A 268 15.35 -4.41 -10.41
C THR A 268 13.94 -4.25 -9.88
N VAL A 269 13.71 -4.51 -8.59
CA VAL A 269 12.36 -4.40 -8.03
C VAL A 269 11.87 -2.96 -7.96
N ALA A 270 12.78 -1.98 -7.85
CA ALA A 270 12.47 -0.55 -7.90
C ALA A 270 11.74 -0.11 -9.18
N THR A 271 11.85 -0.88 -10.26
CA THR A 271 11.24 -0.56 -11.55
C THR A 271 10.32 -1.68 -12.06
N SER A 272 10.06 -2.71 -11.25
CA SER A 272 9.27 -3.87 -11.65
C SER A 272 7.84 -3.79 -11.11
N CYS A 273 6.88 -4.35 -11.86
CA CYS A 273 5.57 -4.64 -11.32
C CYS A 273 5.54 -5.98 -10.60
N VAL A 274 4.49 -6.24 -9.84
CA VAL A 274 4.39 -7.42 -8.98
C VAL A 274 4.55 -8.71 -9.78
N ILE A 275 3.97 -8.80 -10.98
CA ILE A 275 4.05 -9.97 -11.84
C ILE A 275 5.49 -10.21 -12.32
N ASP A 276 6.19 -9.15 -12.74
CA ASP A 276 7.60 -9.25 -13.17
C ASP A 276 8.49 -9.68 -12.01
N SER A 277 8.22 -9.13 -10.82
CA SER A 277 8.98 -9.44 -9.63
C SER A 277 8.76 -10.88 -9.17
N VAL A 278 7.55 -11.42 -9.30
CA VAL A 278 7.26 -12.85 -9.07
C VAL A 278 8.05 -13.71 -10.05
N GLY A 279 8.04 -13.37 -11.36
CA GLY A 279 8.77 -14.12 -12.37
C GLY A 279 10.29 -14.13 -12.18
N LYS A 280 10.87 -13.03 -11.66
CA LYS A 280 12.32 -12.91 -11.46
C LYS A 280 12.83 -13.42 -10.12
N TYR A 281 12.08 -13.19 -9.04
CA TYR A 281 12.56 -13.40 -7.67
C TYR A 281 11.65 -14.29 -6.82
N GLY A 282 10.53 -14.77 -7.37
CA GLY A 282 9.64 -15.68 -6.66
C GLY A 282 10.40 -16.91 -6.12
N PHE A 283 10.07 -17.28 -4.89
CA PHE A 283 10.64 -18.39 -4.13
C PHE A 283 12.14 -18.27 -3.80
N MET A 284 12.81 -17.18 -4.19
CA MET A 284 14.18 -16.93 -3.74
C MET A 284 14.18 -16.51 -2.28
N LYS A 285 15.10 -17.08 -1.50
CA LYS A 285 15.36 -16.67 -0.13
C LYS A 285 16.32 -15.48 -0.09
N SER A 286 16.11 -14.59 0.86
CA SER A 286 16.84 -13.34 1.01
C SER A 286 18.34 -13.52 1.28
N ASN A 287 18.75 -14.68 1.77
CA ASN A 287 20.15 -15.00 2.01
C ASN A 287 21.03 -14.97 0.75
N VAL A 288 20.46 -15.16 -0.44
CA VAL A 288 21.21 -15.04 -1.70
C VAL A 288 21.52 -13.58 -2.07
N PHE A 289 20.90 -12.61 -1.38
CA PHE A 289 21.06 -11.18 -1.58
C PHE A 289 21.96 -10.50 -0.54
N THR A 290 22.46 -11.24 0.46
CA THR A 290 23.36 -10.71 1.50
C THR A 290 24.80 -11.14 1.29
N LYS A 291 25.75 -10.37 1.84
CA LYS A 291 27.20 -10.63 1.73
C LYS A 291 27.62 -11.90 2.45
N THR A 292 26.97 -12.21 3.57
CA THR A 292 27.35 -13.28 4.48
C THR A 292 26.42 -14.50 4.41
N GLY A 293 25.42 -14.49 3.53
CA GLY A 293 24.48 -15.60 3.39
C GLY A 293 23.46 -15.72 4.54
N ILE A 294 23.27 -14.65 5.32
CA ILE A 294 22.20 -14.56 6.33
C ILE A 294 20.91 -14.02 5.70
N THR A 295 19.76 -14.42 6.24
CA THR A 295 18.45 -13.92 5.83
C THR A 295 18.22 -12.47 6.25
N PHE A 296 17.26 -11.78 5.62
CA PHE A 296 16.84 -10.44 6.03
C PHE A 296 16.23 -10.43 7.43
N LYS A 297 15.59 -11.51 7.87
CA LYS A 297 15.18 -11.65 9.27
C LYS A 297 16.38 -11.50 10.21
N GLU A 298 17.47 -12.20 9.93
CA GLU A 298 18.70 -12.13 10.73
C GLU A 298 19.35 -10.75 10.63
N VAL A 299 19.30 -10.09 9.46
CA VAL A 299 19.74 -8.70 9.31
C VAL A 299 18.94 -7.75 10.21
N VAL A 300 17.60 -7.86 10.23
CA VAL A 300 16.74 -7.05 11.11
C VAL A 300 17.14 -7.23 12.58
N GLN A 301 17.46 -8.46 12.99
CA GLN A 301 17.88 -8.77 14.36
C GLN A 301 19.26 -8.19 14.72
N GLN A 302 20.12 -7.96 13.73
CA GLN A 302 21.45 -7.36 13.92
C GLN A 302 21.45 -5.83 13.80
N GLU A 303 20.42 -5.25 13.19
CA GLU A 303 20.36 -3.82 12.85
C GLU A 303 19.18 -3.14 13.54
N PRO A 304 19.38 -2.49 14.72
CA PRO A 304 18.32 -1.85 15.48
C PRO A 304 17.52 -0.80 14.69
N VAL A 305 18.18 -0.06 13.79
CA VAL A 305 17.52 0.93 12.94
C VAL A 305 16.50 0.29 11.99
N ILE A 306 16.80 -0.91 11.46
CA ILE A 306 15.88 -1.64 10.58
C ILE A 306 14.68 -2.13 11.41
N ALA A 307 14.95 -2.74 12.57
CA ALA A 307 13.91 -3.23 13.47
C ALA A 307 12.95 -2.11 13.91
N GLU A 308 13.49 -0.94 14.27
CA GLU A 308 12.68 0.21 14.69
C GLU A 308 11.87 0.78 13.51
N THR A 309 12.41 0.81 12.30
CA THR A 309 11.66 1.24 11.11
C THR A 309 10.48 0.31 10.79
N LEU A 310 10.66 -1.02 10.87
CA LEU A 310 9.56 -1.97 10.70
C LEU A 310 8.50 -1.81 11.79
N LYS A 311 8.92 -1.64 13.04
CA LYS A 311 8.01 -1.40 14.17
C LYS A 311 7.26 -0.07 14.02
N ARG A 312 7.92 0.98 13.54
CA ARG A 312 7.31 2.29 13.26
C ARG A 312 6.29 2.21 12.13
N ASN A 313 6.39 1.26 11.21
CA ASN A 313 5.40 1.09 10.14
C ASN A 313 4.41 -0.05 10.41
N SER A 314 4.49 -0.70 11.57
CA SER A 314 3.50 -1.67 12.03
C SER A 314 2.25 -0.98 12.58
N LEU A 315 1.11 -1.65 12.48
CA LEU A 315 -0.21 -1.16 12.86
C LEU A 315 -0.56 -1.47 14.34
N GLY A 316 -1.70 -0.96 14.76
CA GLY A 316 -2.26 -1.12 16.10
C GLY A 316 -1.71 -0.10 17.10
N LYS A 317 -1.34 1.09 16.63
CA LYS A 317 -0.82 2.16 17.49
C LYS A 317 -1.93 3.04 18.03
N LYS A 318 -2.98 3.26 17.24
CA LYS A 318 -4.19 3.99 17.62
C LYS A 318 -5.43 3.18 17.22
N PRO A 319 -6.53 3.24 17.99
CA PRO A 319 -7.78 2.66 17.54
C PRO A 319 -8.42 3.51 16.42
N PRO A 320 -8.99 2.89 15.38
CA PRO A 320 -9.93 3.56 14.49
C PRO A 320 -11.11 4.14 15.25
N ARG A 321 -11.54 5.36 14.88
CA ARG A 321 -12.75 5.99 15.45
C ARG A 321 -14.04 5.55 14.80
N THR A 322 -13.96 5.10 13.55
CA THR A 322 -15.06 4.50 12.83
C THR A 322 -14.99 2.99 12.91
N PRO A 323 -16.11 2.26 12.74
CA PRO A 323 -16.09 0.82 12.68
C PRO A 323 -15.11 0.29 11.63
N ILE A 324 -14.44 -0.82 11.94
CA ILE A 324 -13.55 -1.52 11.01
C ILE A 324 -13.97 -2.99 10.89
N PHE A 325 -14.03 -3.49 9.66
CA PHE A 325 -14.20 -4.89 9.34
C PHE A 325 -12.89 -5.46 8.83
N MET A 326 -12.37 -6.45 9.57
CA MET A 326 -11.14 -7.14 9.26
C MET A 326 -11.44 -8.56 8.81
N MET A 327 -10.88 -8.96 7.67
CA MET A 327 -11.01 -10.32 7.17
C MET A 327 -9.66 -10.86 6.72
N THR A 328 -9.43 -12.15 6.92
CA THR A 328 -8.19 -12.81 6.51
C THR A 328 -8.46 -14.28 6.20
N GLY A 329 -7.67 -14.89 5.32
CA GLY A 329 -7.75 -16.33 5.10
C GLY A 329 -7.16 -17.11 6.26
N ARG A 330 -7.85 -18.12 6.81
CA ARG A 330 -7.25 -18.96 7.88
C ARG A 330 -5.92 -19.57 7.46
N SER A 331 -5.84 -20.01 6.21
CA SER A 331 -4.66 -20.63 5.61
C SER A 331 -3.86 -19.66 4.74
N ASP A 332 -3.97 -18.34 4.97
CA ASP A 332 -3.21 -17.34 4.23
C ASP A 332 -1.70 -17.63 4.35
N ASP A 333 -1.06 -17.75 3.19
CA ASP A 333 0.31 -18.18 3.04
C ASP A 333 1.28 -17.02 2.75
N ILE A 334 0.78 -15.78 2.77
CA ILE A 334 1.56 -14.55 2.53
C ILE A 334 1.47 -13.61 3.73
N ILE A 335 0.26 -13.39 4.23
CA ILE A 335 -0.01 -12.52 5.39
C ILE A 335 -0.44 -13.40 6.55
N PRO A 336 0.41 -13.56 7.60
CA PRO A 336 0.08 -14.41 8.73
C PRO A 336 -1.22 -14.00 9.43
N THR A 337 -2.16 -14.93 9.56
CA THR A 337 -3.47 -14.70 10.19
C THR A 337 -3.36 -14.24 11.64
N ASP A 338 -2.35 -14.73 12.37
CA ASP A 338 -2.19 -14.43 13.79
C ASP A 338 -1.85 -12.95 14.04
N GLN A 339 -1.08 -12.31 13.15
CA GLN A 339 -0.82 -10.87 13.31
C GLN A 339 -2.09 -10.03 13.07
N VAL A 340 -2.96 -10.45 12.14
CA VAL A 340 -4.26 -9.79 11.88
C VAL A 340 -5.18 -9.94 13.09
N ALA A 341 -5.22 -11.15 13.67
CA ALA A 341 -5.96 -11.43 14.90
C ALA A 341 -5.48 -10.57 16.08
N ARG A 342 -4.16 -10.41 16.26
CA ARG A 342 -3.58 -9.54 17.30
C ARG A 342 -3.89 -8.06 17.04
N LEU A 343 -3.95 -7.62 15.78
CA LEU A 343 -4.35 -6.25 15.45
C LEU A 343 -5.82 -6.00 15.85
N ALA A 344 -6.74 -6.89 15.47
CA ALA A 344 -8.16 -6.77 15.84
C ALA A 344 -8.34 -6.69 17.37
N ASP A 345 -7.61 -7.53 18.10
CA ASP A 345 -7.62 -7.56 19.56
C ASP A 345 -7.00 -6.30 20.20
N LYS A 346 -5.92 -5.74 19.62
CA LYS A 346 -5.39 -4.42 20.02
C LYS A 346 -6.44 -3.31 19.84
N TYR A 347 -7.10 -3.26 18.69
CA TYR A 347 -8.16 -2.28 18.43
C TYR A 347 -9.34 -2.43 19.40
N CYS A 348 -9.77 -3.67 19.65
CA CYS A 348 -10.83 -3.95 20.62
C CYS A 348 -10.49 -3.47 22.04
N ARG A 349 -9.29 -3.78 22.53
CA ARG A 349 -8.83 -3.30 23.85
C ARG A 349 -8.73 -1.78 23.94
N ALA A 350 -8.48 -1.13 22.81
CA ALA A 350 -8.43 0.33 22.71
C ALA A 350 -9.81 0.97 22.47
N GLY A 351 -10.90 0.19 22.49
CA GLY A 351 -12.28 0.68 22.42
C GLY A 351 -12.85 0.87 21.02
N ALA A 352 -12.17 0.39 19.97
CA ALA A 352 -12.69 0.44 18.61
C ALA A 352 -13.88 -0.53 18.44
N THR A 353 -14.74 -0.26 17.44
CA THR A 353 -15.75 -1.21 16.99
C THR A 353 -15.16 -2.09 15.89
N VAL A 354 -14.91 -3.36 16.18
CA VAL A 354 -14.26 -4.28 15.26
C VAL A 354 -15.21 -5.41 14.89
N SER A 355 -15.48 -5.58 13.60
CA SER A 355 -15.97 -6.84 13.05
C SER A 355 -14.75 -7.63 12.55
N ALA A 356 -14.63 -8.90 12.89
CA ALA A 356 -13.53 -9.71 12.40
C ALA A 356 -14.00 -11.11 11.98
N THR A 357 -13.54 -11.58 10.82
CA THR A 357 -13.86 -12.92 10.33
C THR A 357 -12.65 -13.56 9.66
N GLN A 358 -12.67 -14.89 9.56
CA GLN A 358 -11.64 -15.64 8.86
C GLN A 358 -12.29 -16.54 7.81
N SER A 359 -11.82 -16.44 6.57
CA SER A 359 -12.19 -17.41 5.54
C SER A 359 -11.71 -18.80 5.97
N ALA A 360 -12.53 -19.82 5.69
CA ALA A 360 -12.26 -21.21 6.03
C ALA A 360 -11.55 -21.97 4.88
N LEU A 361 -10.98 -21.25 3.90
CA LEU A 361 -10.28 -21.87 2.77
C LEU A 361 -9.17 -22.82 3.26
N PRO A 362 -9.19 -24.10 2.84
CA PRO A 362 -8.13 -25.03 3.17
C PRO A 362 -6.83 -24.61 2.48
N ARG A 363 -5.69 -24.95 3.08
CA ARG A 363 -4.38 -24.71 2.48
C ARG A 363 -4.28 -25.46 1.15
N VAL A 364 -4.06 -24.74 0.06
CA VAL A 364 -3.97 -25.31 -1.31
C VAL A 364 -2.59 -25.90 -1.55
N THR A 365 -1.54 -25.24 -1.07
CA THR A 365 -0.15 -25.68 -1.22
C THR A 365 0.46 -26.00 0.15
N PRO A 366 0.74 -27.28 0.47
CA PRO A 366 1.12 -27.69 1.83
C PRO A 366 2.51 -27.21 2.27
N THR A 367 3.44 -27.03 1.34
CA THR A 367 4.87 -26.80 1.63
C THR A 367 5.44 -25.51 1.06
N ILE A 368 4.71 -24.81 0.20
CA ILE A 368 5.15 -23.56 -0.42
C ILE A 368 4.16 -22.43 -0.12
N ASN A 369 4.70 -21.23 0.06
CA ASN A 369 3.94 -19.99 0.16
C ASN A 369 3.72 -19.45 -1.25
N SER A 370 2.70 -19.97 -1.92
CA SER A 370 2.39 -19.69 -3.33
C SER A 370 1.63 -18.38 -3.52
N GLY A 371 0.95 -17.89 -2.48
CA GLY A 371 0.03 -16.77 -2.57
C GLY A 371 -1.35 -17.14 -3.10
N ILE A 372 -1.60 -18.41 -3.41
CA ILE A 372 -2.92 -18.85 -3.89
C ILE A 372 -3.97 -18.69 -2.78
N ASN A 373 -3.65 -19.09 -1.55
CA ASN A 373 -4.57 -18.93 -0.43
C ASN A 373 -4.84 -17.45 -0.12
N HIS A 374 -3.80 -16.63 -0.16
CA HIS A 374 -3.92 -15.18 -0.03
C HIS A 374 -4.81 -14.57 -1.13
N ALA A 375 -4.61 -14.97 -2.39
CA ALA A 375 -5.39 -14.47 -3.51
C ALA A 375 -6.85 -14.94 -3.45
N LEU A 376 -7.11 -16.23 -3.23
CA LEU A 376 -8.48 -16.77 -3.16
C LEU A 376 -9.30 -16.15 -2.03
N SER A 377 -8.67 -15.87 -0.89
CA SER A 377 -9.35 -15.17 0.22
C SER A 377 -9.85 -13.79 -0.23
N SER A 378 -9.05 -13.04 -1.00
CA SER A 378 -9.50 -11.74 -1.54
C SER A 378 -10.76 -11.82 -2.42
N TRP A 379 -10.99 -12.96 -3.09
CA TRP A 379 -12.19 -13.18 -3.91
C TRP A 379 -13.41 -13.50 -3.04
N GLU A 380 -13.26 -14.33 -2.01
CA GLU A 380 -14.34 -14.59 -1.03
C GLU A 380 -14.75 -13.32 -0.29
N ASP A 381 -13.82 -12.39 -0.14
CA ASP A 381 -14.00 -11.16 0.60
C ASP A 381 -14.84 -10.10 -0.13
N ILE A 382 -15.00 -10.21 -1.46
CA ILE A 382 -15.63 -9.19 -2.29
C ILE A 382 -17.06 -8.87 -1.83
N GLN A 383 -17.91 -9.88 -1.74
CA GLN A 383 -19.30 -9.69 -1.36
C GLN A 383 -19.46 -9.17 0.08
N PRO A 384 -18.95 -9.85 1.12
CA PRO A 384 -19.10 -9.39 2.51
C PRO A 384 -18.45 -8.02 2.77
N SER A 385 -17.34 -7.68 2.09
CA SER A 385 -16.73 -6.34 2.22
C SER A 385 -17.63 -5.24 1.67
N MET A 386 -18.29 -5.47 0.52
CA MET A 386 -19.25 -4.51 -0.05
C MET A 386 -20.51 -4.40 0.78
N GLU A 387 -21.07 -5.52 1.25
CA GLU A 387 -22.24 -5.53 2.13
C GLU A 387 -21.98 -4.73 3.42
N TYR A 388 -20.80 -4.92 4.01
CA TYR A 388 -20.38 -4.16 5.19
C TYR A 388 -20.36 -2.66 4.93
N LEU A 389 -19.72 -2.20 3.85
CA LEU A 389 -19.63 -0.76 3.53
C LEU A 389 -20.99 -0.17 3.18
N LEU A 390 -21.81 -0.88 2.40
CA LEU A 390 -23.17 -0.46 2.07
C LEU A 390 -24.04 -0.28 3.32
N ALA A 391 -23.92 -1.18 4.31
CA ALA A 391 -24.61 -1.04 5.59
C ALA A 391 -24.19 0.24 6.34
N ARG A 392 -22.89 0.61 6.29
CA ARG A 392 -22.41 1.88 6.89
C ARG A 392 -22.97 3.10 6.18
N PHE A 393 -23.06 3.10 4.84
CA PHE A 393 -23.68 4.20 4.10
C PHE A 393 -25.19 4.33 4.40
N ARG A 394 -25.88 3.24 4.74
CA ARG A 394 -27.28 3.25 5.20
C ARG A 394 -27.45 3.64 6.67
N GLY A 395 -26.37 3.90 7.41
CA GLY A 395 -26.41 4.25 8.82
C GLY A 395 -26.70 3.06 9.75
N GLU A 396 -26.54 1.83 9.26
CA GLU A 396 -26.75 0.64 10.09
C GLU A 396 -25.58 0.46 11.08
N PRO A 397 -25.85 0.15 12.36
CA PRO A 397 -24.81 -0.14 13.34
C PRO A 397 -23.89 -1.28 12.90
N ALA A 398 -22.59 -1.16 13.15
CA ALA A 398 -21.64 -2.22 12.87
C ALA A 398 -21.72 -3.34 13.91
N ARG A 399 -21.48 -4.58 13.47
CA ARG A 399 -21.23 -5.70 14.38
C ARG A 399 -19.96 -5.39 15.18
N ASN A 400 -19.96 -5.77 16.45
CA ASN A 400 -18.81 -5.62 17.34
C ASN A 400 -18.46 -6.98 17.93
N ASP A 401 -17.35 -7.56 17.48
CA ASP A 401 -16.84 -8.87 17.92
C ASP A 401 -15.87 -8.76 19.09
N CYS A 402 -15.63 -7.55 19.59
CA CYS A 402 -14.77 -7.35 20.75
C CYS A 402 -15.29 -8.14 21.97
N GLY A 403 -14.42 -8.96 22.55
CA GLY A 403 -14.75 -9.88 23.65
C GLY A 403 -15.26 -11.27 23.20
N ASN A 404 -15.69 -11.42 21.95
CA ASN A 404 -16.12 -12.69 21.36
C ASN A 404 -15.16 -13.22 20.28
N TYR A 405 -14.15 -12.42 19.91
CA TYR A 405 -13.13 -12.81 18.96
C TYR A 405 -12.27 -13.95 19.55
N GLN A 406 -12.58 -15.17 19.15
CA GLN A 406 -11.69 -16.30 19.39
C GLN A 406 -10.53 -16.14 18.41
N SER A 407 -9.40 -15.59 18.89
CA SER A 407 -8.11 -15.92 18.27
C SER A 407 -8.10 -17.44 18.17
N PRO A 408 -7.82 -18.04 16.99
CA PRO A 408 -7.56 -19.47 16.94
C PRO A 408 -6.54 -19.73 18.03
N ARG A 409 -6.91 -20.52 19.04
CA ARG A 409 -5.93 -21.01 20.00
C ARG A 409 -4.86 -21.65 19.12
N SER A 410 -3.60 -21.29 19.36
CA SER A 410 -2.46 -22.08 18.93
C SER A 410 -2.69 -23.50 19.43
N SER A 411 -3.33 -24.33 18.62
CA SER A 411 -3.38 -25.76 18.86
C SER A 411 -1.94 -26.22 18.73
N LEU A 412 -1.39 -26.58 19.89
CA LEU A 412 -0.08 -27.13 20.19
C LEU A 412 0.52 -28.01 19.09
#